data_AF-A0A4R3YL47-F1
#
_entry.id   AF-A0A4R3YL47-F1
#
_cell.length_a   1.000
_cell.length_b   1.000
_cell.length_c   1.000
_cell.angle_alpha   90.00
_cell.angle_beta   90.00
_cell.angle_gamma   90.00
#
_symmetry.space_group_name_H-M   'P 1'
#
loop_
_entity.id
_entity.type
_entity.pdbx_description
1 polymer ?
#
loop_
_entity_poly.entity_id
_entity_poly.type
_entity_poly.pdbx_seq_one_letter_code
_entity_poly.pdbx_strand_id
1 'polypeptide(L)'
;METNESRGTTDVCVNNALAEMLQLLFAGHQDRVAGVLLDRCPREALEALLASRDYVLHGRVRYVVEDRLRFRKRTRDEQAYSCFRAMQFVLNTWCQEGRRSAIRKVLAELDDEGLDRLGGMPGLDDEVVSIMRDFRQ
;
A
#
# COMPACT_ATOMS: atom_id res chain seq x y z
N MET A 1 -28.35 -10.00 7.09
CA MET A 1 -28.05 -9.87 5.65
C MET A 1 -27.34 -8.54 5.50
N GLU A 2 -26.11 -8.49 5.99
CA GLU A 2 -25.26 -7.32 6.05
C GLU A 2 -23.85 -7.80 5.66
N THR A 3 -23.00 -6.90 5.19
CA THR A 3 -21.62 -7.10 4.71
C THR A 3 -21.45 -7.45 3.22
N ASN A 4 -21.83 -6.53 2.33
CA ASN A 4 -21.19 -6.44 1.01
C ASN A 4 -20.65 -5.03 0.70
N GLU A 5 -21.21 -3.98 1.32
CA GLU A 5 -20.72 -2.59 1.11
C GLU A 5 -19.37 -2.33 1.80
N SER A 6 -19.17 -2.81 3.04
CA SER A 6 -17.92 -2.61 3.78
C SER A 6 -16.69 -3.22 3.08
N ARG A 7 -16.84 -4.40 2.46
CA ARG A 7 -15.73 -5.03 1.70
C ARG A 7 -15.30 -4.21 0.49
N GLY A 8 -16.25 -3.54 -0.17
CA GLY A 8 -15.96 -2.71 -1.33
C GLY A 8 -15.16 -1.46 -0.98
N THR A 9 -15.48 -0.81 0.14
CA THR A 9 -14.82 0.43 0.57
C THR A 9 -13.40 0.19 1.08
N THR A 10 -13.18 -0.85 1.88
CA THR A 10 -11.85 -1.20 2.40
C THR A 10 -10.88 -1.59 1.28
N ASP A 11 -11.36 -2.27 0.24
CA ASP A 11 -10.51 -2.63 -0.91
C ASP A 11 -10.13 -1.39 -1.74
N VAL A 12 -11.00 -0.39 -1.82
CA VAL A 12 -10.73 0.87 -2.54
C VAL A 12 -9.70 1.73 -1.79
N CYS A 13 -9.86 1.95 -0.48
CA CYS A 13 -8.91 2.77 0.31
C CYS A 13 -7.50 2.14 0.33
N VAL A 14 -7.41 0.80 0.44
CA VAL A 14 -6.14 0.08 0.38
C VAL A 14 -5.48 0.20 -0.98
N ASN A 15 -6.26 0.13 -2.07
CA ASN A 15 -5.72 0.34 -3.41
C ASN A 15 -5.22 1.77 -3.61
N ASN A 16 -5.93 2.78 -3.11
CA ASN A 16 -5.49 4.18 -3.16
C ASN A 16 -4.19 4.39 -2.37
N ALA A 17 -4.13 3.87 -1.14
CA ALA A 17 -2.92 3.93 -0.31
C ALA A 17 -1.72 3.23 -0.97
N LEU A 18 -1.95 2.06 -1.58
CA LEU A 18 -0.91 1.33 -2.34
C LEU A 18 -0.44 2.14 -3.55
N ALA A 19 -1.35 2.79 -4.24
CA ALA A 19 -1.06 3.59 -5.41
C ALA A 19 -0.25 4.84 -5.05
N GLU A 20 -0.66 5.58 -4.03
CA GLU A 20 0.06 6.74 -3.48
C GLU A 20 1.45 6.34 -3.02
N MET A 21 1.58 5.19 -2.33
CA MET A 21 2.86 4.65 -1.91
C MET A 21 3.79 4.39 -3.11
N LEU A 22 3.30 3.74 -4.16
CA LEU A 22 4.08 3.49 -5.38
C LEU A 22 4.50 4.79 -6.06
N GLN A 23 3.61 5.77 -6.16
CA GLN A 23 3.95 7.07 -6.74
C GLN A 23 5.07 7.77 -5.97
N LEU A 24 4.96 7.83 -4.63
CA LEU A 24 5.97 8.45 -3.78
C LEU A 24 7.31 7.71 -3.83
N LEU A 25 7.30 6.37 -3.89
CA LEU A 25 8.52 5.58 -4.04
C LEU A 25 9.24 5.88 -5.36
N PHE A 26 8.52 5.90 -6.49
CA PHE A 26 9.14 6.19 -7.78
C PHE A 26 9.55 7.67 -7.92
N ALA A 27 8.77 8.61 -7.37
CA ALA A 27 9.16 10.02 -7.31
C ALA A 27 10.41 10.23 -6.43
N GLY A 28 10.58 9.41 -5.39
CA GLY A 28 11.74 9.42 -4.51
C GLY A 28 12.92 8.57 -4.98
N HIS A 29 12.90 8.02 -6.20
CA HIS A 29 13.93 7.11 -6.74
C HIS A 29 14.20 5.87 -5.86
N GLN A 30 13.17 5.38 -5.17
CA GLN A 30 13.25 4.22 -4.29
C GLN A 30 12.84 2.92 -5.00
N ASP A 31 13.36 2.69 -6.21
CA ASP A 31 12.97 1.56 -7.08
C ASP A 31 13.16 0.19 -6.40
N ARG A 32 14.15 0.06 -5.51
CA ARG A 32 14.38 -1.17 -4.73
C ARG A 32 13.25 -1.44 -3.73
N VAL A 33 12.81 -0.42 -2.99
CA VAL A 33 11.72 -0.54 -2.02
C VAL A 33 10.39 -0.77 -2.75
N ALA A 34 10.17 -0.07 -3.87
CA ALA A 34 9.02 -0.32 -4.75
C ALA A 34 9.00 -1.77 -5.27
N GLY A 35 10.15 -2.31 -5.69
CA GLY A 35 10.24 -3.70 -6.13
C GLY A 35 9.88 -4.70 -5.04
N VAL A 36 10.26 -4.44 -3.78
CA VAL A 36 9.89 -5.29 -2.64
C VAL A 36 8.40 -5.19 -2.32
N LEU A 37 7.83 -3.99 -2.34
CA LEU A 37 6.39 -3.78 -2.18
C LEU A 37 5.61 -4.56 -3.24
N LEU A 38 5.98 -4.36 -4.51
CA LEU A 38 5.38 -5.04 -5.66
C LEU A 38 5.58 -6.54 -5.65
N ASP A 39 6.60 -7.09 -4.98
CA ASP A 39 6.76 -8.55 -4.86
C ASP A 39 5.95 -9.14 -3.71
N ARG A 40 5.67 -8.33 -2.68
CA ARG A 40 4.99 -8.77 -1.45
C ARG A 40 3.49 -8.55 -1.48
N CYS A 41 2.97 -7.70 -2.36
CA CYS A 41 1.54 -7.53 -2.55
C CYS A 41 0.90 -8.74 -3.27
N PRO A 42 -0.35 -9.11 -2.91
CA PRO A 42 -1.11 -10.11 -3.65
C PRO A 42 -1.29 -9.69 -5.10
N ARG A 43 -1.34 -10.68 -6.01
CA ARG A 43 -1.53 -10.43 -7.44
C ARG A 43 -2.85 -9.71 -7.70
N GLU A 44 -3.89 -10.15 -7.03
CA GLU A 44 -5.26 -9.67 -7.14
C GLU A 44 -5.34 -8.18 -6.79
N ALA A 45 -4.60 -7.73 -5.78
CA ALA A 45 -4.54 -6.33 -5.40
C ALA A 45 -3.83 -5.46 -6.46
N LEU A 46 -2.76 -5.96 -7.07
CA LEU A 46 -2.08 -5.26 -8.16
C LEU A 46 -2.93 -5.20 -9.43
N GLU A 47 -3.69 -6.26 -9.72
CA GLU A 47 -4.64 -6.28 -10.83
C GLU A 47 -5.82 -5.32 -10.57
N ALA A 48 -6.37 -5.30 -9.35
CA ALA A 48 -7.40 -4.35 -8.94
C ALA A 48 -6.89 -2.90 -9.04
N LEU A 49 -5.65 -2.64 -8.63
CA LEU A 49 -5.00 -1.34 -8.78
C LEU A 49 -4.91 -0.90 -10.25
N LEU A 50 -4.57 -1.81 -11.18
CA LEU A 50 -4.51 -1.50 -12.61
C LEU A 50 -5.88 -1.28 -13.26
N ALA A 51 -6.91 -1.90 -12.70
CA ALA A 51 -8.29 -1.84 -13.15
C ALA A 51 -9.08 -0.66 -12.53
N SER A 52 -8.55 -0.05 -11.46
CA SER A 52 -9.20 1.06 -10.78
C SER A 52 -9.43 2.25 -11.71
N ARG A 53 -10.65 2.80 -11.66
CA ARG A 53 -11.03 4.03 -12.38
C ARG A 53 -10.91 5.27 -11.50
N ASP A 54 -10.91 5.08 -10.19
CA ASP A 54 -10.92 6.15 -9.20
C ASP A 54 -9.51 6.68 -8.94
N TYR A 55 -8.47 5.88 -9.26
CA TYR A 55 -7.08 6.25 -9.07
C TYR A 55 -6.26 6.03 -10.33
N VAL A 56 -5.70 7.11 -10.89
CA VAL A 56 -4.89 7.05 -12.11
C VAL A 56 -3.42 6.89 -11.74
N LEU A 57 -2.87 5.70 -11.98
CA LEU A 57 -1.41 5.52 -11.93
C LEU A 57 -0.74 6.30 -13.06
N HIS A 58 0.30 7.06 -12.71
CA HIS A 58 1.19 7.67 -13.70
C HIS A 58 1.78 6.61 -14.63
N GLY A 59 1.97 6.95 -15.91
CA GLY A 59 2.35 5.99 -16.95
C GLY A 59 3.57 5.13 -16.62
N ARG A 60 4.60 5.69 -15.97
CA ARG A 60 5.77 4.92 -15.50
C ARG A 60 5.41 3.91 -14.41
N VAL A 61 4.61 4.32 -13.42
CA VAL A 61 4.21 3.44 -12.31
C VAL A 61 3.34 2.31 -12.86
N ARG A 62 2.37 2.64 -13.71
CA ARG A 62 1.51 1.67 -14.39
C ARG A 62 2.33 0.64 -15.17
N TYR A 63 3.27 1.10 -16.00
CA TYR A 63 4.15 0.24 -16.78
C TYR A 63 4.93 -0.74 -15.90
N VAL A 64 5.52 -0.26 -14.79
CA VAL A 64 6.29 -1.13 -13.89
C VAL A 64 5.41 -2.18 -13.21
N VAL A 65 4.17 -1.82 -12.82
CA VAL A 65 3.22 -2.78 -12.25
C VAL A 65 2.83 -3.84 -13.28
N GLU A 66 2.50 -3.43 -14.51
CA GLU A 66 2.16 -4.34 -15.62
C GLU A 66 3.32 -5.28 -15.97
N ASP A 67 4.54 -4.74 -16.10
CA ASP A 67 5.75 -5.50 -16.37
C ASP A 67 6.01 -6.51 -15.25
N ARG A 68 5.88 -6.08 -13.99
CA ARG A 68 6.09 -6.96 -12.84
C ARG A 68 5.10 -8.12 -12.80
N LEU A 69 3.81 -7.85 -13.06
CA LEU A 69 2.76 -8.87 -13.11
C LEU A 69 2.96 -9.86 -14.26
N ARG A 70 3.43 -9.38 -15.42
CA ARG A 70 3.71 -10.21 -16.59
C ARG A 70 4.82 -11.23 -16.33
N PHE A 71 5.87 -10.83 -15.60
CA PHE A 71 7.04 -11.66 -15.33
C PHE A 71 7.04 -12.32 -13.94
N ARG A 72 5.97 -12.16 -13.16
CA ARG A 72 5.88 -12.75 -11.83
C ARG A 72 5.75 -14.28 -11.91
N LYS A 73 6.61 -14.99 -11.18
CA LYS A 73 6.55 -16.45 -11.02
C LYS A 73 5.47 -16.84 -10.02
N ARG A 74 4.77 -17.95 -10.26
CA ARG A 74 3.72 -18.49 -9.38
C ARG A 74 4.16 -18.71 -7.92
N THR A 75 5.42 -19.09 -7.69
CA THR A 75 5.98 -19.25 -6.33
C THR A 75 6.00 -17.94 -5.53
N ARG A 76 6.01 -16.77 -6.20
CA ARG A 76 5.92 -15.46 -5.52
C ARG A 76 4.50 -15.12 -5.11
N ASP A 77 3.49 -15.56 -5.86
CA ASP A 77 2.09 -15.35 -5.49
C ASP A 77 1.76 -16.12 -4.20
N GLU A 78 2.32 -17.33 -4.03
CA GLU A 78 2.18 -18.14 -2.81
C GLU A 78 2.87 -17.55 -1.57
N GLN A 79 3.83 -16.65 -1.78
CA GLN A 79 4.58 -15.96 -0.72
C GLN A 79 4.11 -14.51 -0.48
N ALA A 80 3.08 -14.07 -1.22
CA ALA A 80 2.54 -12.74 -1.06
C ALA A 80 1.94 -12.58 0.35
N TYR A 81 2.20 -11.43 0.96
CA TYR A 81 1.54 -11.04 2.19
C TYR A 81 0.27 -10.25 1.88
N SER A 82 -0.56 -9.97 2.88
CA SER A 82 -1.60 -8.96 2.72
C SER A 82 -1.00 -7.60 2.33
N CYS A 83 -1.75 -6.77 1.60
CA CYS A 83 -1.33 -5.41 1.24
C CYS A 83 -0.87 -4.62 2.47
N PHE A 84 -1.60 -4.71 3.58
CA PHE A 84 -1.22 -4.07 4.84
C PHE A 84 0.17 -4.47 5.35
N ARG A 85 0.56 -5.74 5.23
CA ARG A 85 1.91 -6.19 5.64
C ARG A 85 2.98 -5.74 4.66
N ALA A 86 2.67 -5.67 3.37
CA ALA A 86 3.59 -5.10 2.39
C ALA A 86 3.78 -3.59 2.62
N MET A 87 2.71 -2.86 2.93
CA MET A 87 2.72 -1.44 3.29
C MET A 87 3.46 -1.19 4.60
N GLN A 88 3.23 -1.99 5.64
CA GLN A 88 3.92 -1.90 6.94
C GLN A 88 5.45 -1.87 6.75
N PHE A 89 5.98 -2.73 5.87
CA PHE A 89 7.41 -2.74 5.57
C PHE A 89 7.91 -1.39 5.02
N VAL A 90 7.17 -0.78 4.10
CA VAL A 90 7.54 0.51 3.51
C VAL A 90 7.38 1.63 4.52
N LEU A 91 6.29 1.66 5.29
CA LEU A 91 6.04 2.66 6.32
C LEU A 91 7.14 2.67 7.39
N ASN A 92 7.55 1.49 7.86
CA ASN A 92 8.66 1.37 8.82
C ASN A 92 9.98 1.83 8.19
N THR A 93 10.24 1.48 6.92
CA THR A 93 11.43 1.93 6.19
C THR A 93 11.46 3.46 6.09
N TRP A 94 10.35 4.07 5.67
CA TRP A 94 10.21 5.53 5.61
C TRP A 94 10.32 6.20 6.97
N CYS A 95 9.84 5.55 8.04
CA CYS A 95 9.97 6.06 9.39
C CYS A 95 11.45 6.18 9.78
N GLN A 96 12.21 5.10 9.55
CA GLN A 96 13.66 5.07 9.80
C GLN A 96 14.43 6.08 8.93
N GLU A 97 13.94 6.38 7.72
CA GLU A 97 14.50 7.40 6.84
C GLU A 97 14.02 8.84 7.15
N GLY A 98 13.15 9.04 8.14
CA GLY A 98 12.60 10.35 8.50
C GLY A 98 11.57 10.93 7.52
N ARG A 99 10.98 10.10 6.64
CA ARG A 99 10.03 10.51 5.58
C ARG A 99 8.59 10.66 6.07
N ARG A 100 8.39 11.41 7.16
CA ARG A 100 7.07 11.60 7.80
C ARG A 100 5.99 12.12 6.85
N SER A 101 6.34 13.02 5.91
CA SER A 101 5.37 13.55 4.94
C SER A 101 4.85 12.49 3.97
N ALA A 102 5.69 11.52 3.58
CA ALA A 102 5.28 10.41 2.72
C ALA A 102 4.36 9.44 3.48
N ILE A 103 4.69 9.16 4.74
CA ILE A 103 3.84 8.37 5.64
C ILE A 103 2.45 9.02 5.76
N ARG A 104 2.38 10.32 6.08
CA ARG A 104 1.11 11.06 6.21
C ARG A 104 0.25 10.98 4.96
N LYS A 105 0.84 11.14 3.77
CA LYS A 105 0.11 11.05 2.51
C LYS A 105 -0.54 9.68 2.31
N VAL A 106 0.20 8.60 2.55
CA VAL A 106 -0.34 7.25 2.43
C VAL A 106 -1.43 6.97 3.47
N LEU A 107 -1.23 7.42 4.72
CA LEU A 107 -2.22 7.22 5.77
C LEU A 107 -3.53 7.99 5.52
N ALA A 108 -3.46 9.13 4.82
CA ALA A 108 -4.63 9.92 4.46
C ALA A 108 -5.55 9.21 3.44
N GLU A 109 -5.04 8.21 2.71
CA GLU A 109 -5.82 7.42 1.76
C GLU A 109 -6.57 6.25 2.42
N LEU A 110 -6.28 5.94 3.69
CA LEU A 110 -6.95 4.89 4.44
C LEU A 110 -8.17 5.44 5.19
N ASP A 111 -9.22 4.64 5.24
CA ASP A 111 -10.36 4.87 6.13
C ASP A 111 -10.06 4.43 7.57
N ASP A 112 -10.98 4.70 8.50
CA ASP A 112 -10.84 4.36 9.90
C ASP A 112 -10.58 2.85 10.12
N GLU A 113 -11.28 1.99 9.36
CA GLU A 113 -11.07 0.54 9.43
C GLU A 113 -9.67 0.14 8.95
N GLY A 114 -9.20 0.70 7.83
CA GLY A 114 -7.85 0.48 7.33
C GLY A 114 -6.78 0.96 8.29
N LEU A 115 -6.99 2.13 8.93
CA LEU A 115 -6.11 2.64 9.97
C LEU A 115 -6.12 1.73 11.21
N ASP A 116 -7.27 1.25 11.68
CA ASP A 116 -7.36 0.32 12.81
C ASP A 116 -6.66 -0.99 12.53
N ARG A 117 -6.89 -1.54 11.32
CA ARG A 117 -6.26 -2.78 10.90
C ARG A 117 -4.74 -2.63 10.83
N LEU A 118 -4.23 -1.54 10.28
CA LEU A 118 -2.79 -1.26 10.22
C LEU A 118 -2.22 -1.05 11.63
N GLY A 119 -2.90 -0.27 12.47
CA GLY A 119 -2.45 0.06 13.83
C GLY A 119 -2.41 -1.15 14.78
N GLY A 120 -3.25 -2.16 14.54
CA GLY A 120 -3.23 -3.43 15.27
C GLY A 120 -2.14 -4.42 14.82
N MET A 121 -1.33 -4.09 13.80
CA MET A 121 -0.34 -5.03 13.28
C MET A 121 0.91 -5.12 14.15
N PRO A 122 1.35 -6.34 14.52
CA PRO A 122 2.61 -6.52 15.23
C PRO A 122 3.78 -6.06 14.37
N GLY A 123 4.70 -5.30 14.97
CA GLY A 123 5.91 -4.79 14.32
C GLY A 123 5.73 -3.53 13.50
N LEU A 124 4.58 -2.83 13.61
CA LEU A 124 4.45 -1.47 13.08
C LEU A 124 5.24 -0.53 13.99
N ASP A 125 5.99 0.39 13.40
CA ASP A 125 6.80 1.35 14.15
C ASP A 125 5.93 2.31 14.97
N ASP A 126 6.32 2.55 16.24
CA ASP A 126 5.54 3.38 17.18
C ASP A 126 5.35 4.82 16.69
N GLU A 127 6.29 5.35 15.92
CA GLU A 127 6.16 6.69 15.33
C GLU A 127 5.13 6.69 14.20
N VAL A 128 5.00 5.60 13.44
CA VAL A 128 3.92 5.47 12.44
C VAL A 128 2.57 5.43 13.16
N VAL A 129 2.46 4.66 14.24
CA VAL A 129 1.26 4.62 15.09
C VAL A 129 0.94 6.02 15.65
N SER A 130 1.96 6.76 16.08
CA SER A 130 1.81 8.13 16.55
C SER A 130 1.22 9.05 15.47
N ILE A 131 1.78 9.03 14.25
CA ILE A 131 1.28 9.82 13.11
C ILE A 131 -0.15 9.42 12.74
N MET A 132 -0.51 8.13 12.80
CA MET A 132 -1.86 7.65 12.49
C MET A 132 -2.92 8.26 13.41
N ARG A 133 -2.58 8.56 14.67
CA ARG A 133 -3.53 9.18 15.62
C ARG A 133 -3.94 10.60 15.22
N ASP A 134 -3.14 11.28 14.41
CA ASP A 134 -3.49 12.63 13.92
C ASP A 134 -4.69 12.62 12.97
N PHE A 135 -5.00 11.48 12.36
CA PHE A 135 -6.13 11.33 11.43
C PHE A 135 -7.44 10.94 12.12
N ARG A 136 -7.40 10.66 13.43
CA ARG A 136 -8.55 10.18 14.23
C ARG A 136 -9.12 11.26 15.16
N GLN A 137 -8.71 12.52 14.99
CA GLN A 137 -9.10 13.65 15.83
C GLN A 137 -10.28 14.41 15.25
#